data_AF-A0A2V5VP32-F1
#
_entry.id   AF-A0A2V5VP32-F1
#
_cell.length_a   1.000
_cell.length_b   1.000
_cell.length_c   1.000
_cell.angle_alpha   90.00
_cell.angle_beta   90.00
_cell.angle_gamma   90.00
#
_symmetry.space_group_name_H-M   'P 1'
#
loop_
_entity.id
_entity.type
_entity.pdbx_description
1 polymer ?
#
loop_
_entity_poly.entity_id
_entity_poly.type
_entity_poly.pdbx_seq_one_letter_code
_entity_poly.pdbx_strand_id
1 'polypeptide(L)' 'MKATSKRGAKSEAELLDHASNNLLRALKQDMLKKDGCIDYDKLRKDGYSERLLAKLEQA' A
#
# COMPACT_ATOMS: atom_id res chain seq x y z
N MET A 1 12.62 23.12 24.81
CA MET A 1 12.18 23.63 23.49
C MET A 1 10.96 22.83 23.05
N LYS A 2 9.78 23.45 22.90
CA LYS A 2 8.61 22.78 22.34
C LYS A 2 8.83 22.69 20.84
N ALA A 3 9.24 21.51 20.36
CA ALA A 3 9.28 21.22 18.93
C ALA A 3 7.84 21.15 18.43
N THR A 4 7.28 22.30 18.07
CA THR A 4 6.13 22.37 17.18
C THR A 4 6.62 21.88 15.84
N SER A 5 6.57 20.56 15.64
CA SER A 5 6.75 19.93 14.35
C SER A 5 5.84 20.65 13.37
N LYS A 6 6.42 21.54 12.56
CA LYS A 6 5.78 22.09 11.38
C LYS A 6 5.29 20.87 10.62
N ARG A 7 3.99 20.60 10.69
CA ARG A 7 3.31 19.73 9.72
C ARG A 7 3.50 20.47 8.40
N GLY A 8 4.63 20.25 7.75
CA GLY A 8 4.83 20.65 6.37
C GLY A 8 3.62 20.14 5.63
N ALA A 9 3.02 21.01 4.81
CA ALA A 9 2.01 20.57 3.86
C ALA A 9 2.69 19.47 3.05
N LYS A 10 2.43 18.21 3.42
CA LYS A 10 2.89 17.06 2.67
C LYS A 10 2.42 17.32 1.26
N SER A 11 3.36 17.38 0.33
CA SER A 11 3.02 17.61 -1.07
C SER A 11 1.95 16.61 -1.48
N GLU A 12 1.05 16.98 -2.39
CA GLU A 12 -0.05 16.09 -2.80
C GLU A 12 0.45 14.69 -3.18
N ALA A 13 1.62 14.61 -3.80
CA ALA A 13 2.35 13.38 -4.07
C ALA A 13 2.65 12.54 -2.82
N GLU A 14 3.13 13.15 -1.72
CA GLU A 14 3.39 12.44 -0.46
C GLU A 14 2.09 11.98 0.22
N LEU A 15 1.02 12.77 0.13
CA LEU A 15 -0.30 12.35 0.64
C LEU A 15 -0.86 11.18 -0.16
N LEU A 16 -0.76 11.24 -1.48
CA LEU A 16 -1.15 10.16 -2.39
C LEU A 16 -0.32 8.91 -2.17
N ASP A 17 0.99 9.04 -1.97
CA ASP A 17 1.87 7.91 -1.71
C ASP A 17 1.55 7.27 -0.35
N HIS A 18 1.30 8.09 0.67
CA HIS A 18 0.92 7.60 1.99
C HIS A 18 -0.46 6.93 2.00
N ALA A 19 -1.43 7.45 1.25
CA ALA A 19 -2.73 6.83 1.06
C ALA A 19 -2.60 5.51 0.28
N SER A 20 -1.80 5.51 -0.79
CA SER A 20 -1.53 4.31 -1.61
C SER A 20 -0.86 3.21 -0.79
N ASN A 21 0.13 3.55 0.03
CA ASN A 21 0.81 2.62 0.92
C ASN A 21 -0.12 2.08 2.01
N ASN A 22 -1.02 2.90 2.54
CA ASN A 22 -2.01 2.45 3.51
C ASN A 22 -3.01 1.47 2.88
N LEU A 23 -3.47 1.74 1.65
CA LEU A 23 -4.34 0.82 0.90
C LEU A 23 -3.63 -0.51 0.60
N LEU A 24 -2.36 -0.46 0.18
CA LEU A 24 -1.55 -1.66 -0.05
C LEU A 24 -1.40 -2.49 1.22
N ARG A 25 -1.10 -1.85 2.36
CA ARG A 25 -1.04 -2.54 3.66
C ARG A 25 -2.36 -3.20 4.04
N ALA A 26 -3.48 -2.50 3.86
CA ALA A 26 -4.80 -3.04 4.16
C ALA A 26 -5.13 -4.26 3.28
N LEU A 27 -4.82 -4.17 1.97
CA LEU A 27 -4.93 -5.29 1.03
C LEU A 27 -4.06 -6.47 1.45
N LYS A 28 -2.77 -6.24 1.73
CA LYS A 28 -1.86 -7.29 2.22
C LYS A 28 -2.43 -7.97 3.46
N GLN A 29 -2.93 -7.20 4.43
CA GLN A 29 -3.51 -7.76 5.65
C GLN A 29 -4.81 -8.55 5.41
N ASP A 30 -5.70 -8.06 4.54
CA ASP A 30 -6.95 -8.78 4.20
C ASP A 30 -6.64 -10.11 3.50
N MET A 31 -5.69 -10.09 2.57
CA MET A 31 -5.23 -11.29 1.86
C MET A 31 -4.51 -12.28 2.77
N LEU A 32 -3.61 -11.81 3.63
CA LEU A 32 -2.97 -12.64 4.65
C LEU A 32 -4.01 -13.23 5.63
N LYS A 33 -5.09 -12.51 5.91
CA LYS A 33 -6.15 -13.01 6.80
C LYS A 33 -7.06 -14.03 6.12
N LYS A 34 -7.33 -13.88 4.82
CA LYS A 34 -8.18 -14.79 4.04
C LYS A 34 -7.45 -16.05 3.59
N ASP A 35 -6.28 -15.90 3.00
CA ASP A 35 -5.53 -16.98 2.36
C ASP A 35 -4.25 -17.36 3.14
N GLY A 36 -3.85 -16.61 4.19
CA GLY A 36 -2.63 -16.88 4.96
C GLY A 36 -1.33 -16.43 4.26
N CYS A 37 -1.42 -16.08 2.99
CA CYS A 37 -0.33 -15.85 2.05
C CYS A 37 -0.76 -14.81 1.00
N ILE A 38 0.18 -14.00 0.49
CA ILE A 38 -0.08 -13.15 -0.68
C ILE A 38 0.30 -13.94 -1.93
N ASP A 39 -0.69 -14.56 -2.56
CA ASP A 39 -0.50 -15.26 -3.83
C ASP A 39 -0.58 -14.29 -5.01
N TYR A 40 0.58 -13.81 -5.45
CA TYR A 40 0.72 -12.94 -6.62
C TYR A 40 0.19 -13.57 -7.91
N ASP A 41 0.35 -14.89 -8.07
CA ASP A 41 -0.16 -15.62 -9.24
C ASP A 41 -1.69 -15.67 -9.25
N LYS A 42 -2.30 -15.84 -8.07
CA LYS A 42 -3.76 -15.81 -7.87
C LYS A 42 -4.30 -14.41 -8.11
N LEU A 43 -3.63 -13.37 -7.57
CA LEU A 43 -3.95 -11.96 -7.84
C LEU A 43 -3.89 -11.63 -9.34
N ARG A 44 -2.89 -12.12 -10.06
CA ARG A 44 -2.78 -11.89 -11.50
C ARG A 44 -3.92 -12.55 -12.28
N LYS A 45 -4.37 -13.72 -11.82
CA LYS A 45 -5.54 -14.45 -12.37
C LYS A 45 -6.88 -13.81 -12.01
N ASP A 46 -7.00 -13.20 -10.84
CA ASP A 46 -8.22 -12.50 -10.38
C ASP A 46 -8.43 -11.16 -11.13
N GLY A 47 -7.45 -10.72 -11.90
CA GLY A 47 -7.53 -9.49 -12.71
C GLY A 47 -6.97 -8.25 -12.03
N TYR A 48 -6.18 -8.40 -10.96
CA TYR A 48 -5.48 -7.27 -10.35
C TYR A 48 -4.42 -6.71 -11.30
N SER A 49 -4.30 -5.38 -11.34
CA SER A 49 -3.39 -4.70 -12.27
C SER A 49 -1.92 -5.01 -11.96
N GLU A 50 -1.11 -5.19 -12.99
CA GLU A 50 0.34 -5.46 -12.84
C GLU A 50 1.06 -4.36 -12.06
N ARG A 51 0.63 -3.10 -12.17
CA ARG A 51 1.16 -1.99 -11.35
C ARG A 51 0.90 -2.18 -9.86
N LEU A 52 -0.26 -2.71 -9.49
CA LEU A 52 -0.60 -2.99 -8.09
C LEU A 52 0.24 -4.16 -7.58
N LEU A 53 0.41 -5.19 -8.40
CA LEU A 53 1.26 -6.35 -8.06
C LEU A 53 2.71 -5.95 -7.89
N ALA A 54 3.26 -5.13 -8.79
CA ALA A 54 4.62 -4.60 -8.69
C ALA A 54 4.79 -3.72 -7.43
N LYS A 55 3.79 -2.91 -7.09
CA LYS A 55 3.81 -2.15 -5.82
C LYS A 55 3.67 -3.03 -4.58
N LEU A 56 2.91 -4.13 -4.66
CA LEU A 56 2.82 -5.11 -3.58
C LEU A 56 4.15 -5.84 -3.39
N GLU A 57 4.86 -6.16 -4.48
CA GLU A 57 6.17 -6.82 -4.44
C GLU A 57 7.27 -5.89 -3.90
N GLN A 58 7.24 -4.60 -4.25
CA GLN A 58 8.23 -3.60 -3.79
C GLN A 58 8.04 -3.12 -2.34
N ALA A 59 6.82 -3.21 -1.78
CA ALA A 59 6.48 -2.71 -0.45
C ALA A 59 6.76 -3.71 0.67
#